data_AF-A0A350PBT4-F1
#
_entry.id   AF-A0A350PBT4-F1
#
_cell.length_a   1.000
_cell.length_b   1.000
_cell.length_c   1.000
_cell.angle_alpha   90.00
_cell.angle_beta   90.00
_cell.angle_gamma   90.00
#
_symmetry.space_group_name_H-M   'P 1'
#
loop_
_entity.id
_entity.type
_entity.pdbx_description
1 polymer ?
#
loop_
_entity_poly.entity_id
_entity_poly.type
_entity_poly.pdbx_seq_one_letter_code
_entity_poly.pdbx_strand_id
1 'polypeptide(L)'
;MKLKHIAIMLGNAVVCGVIGYAAYEGTKVATEKKEEVQLLAEEMANELAIEQEAIRVAQEEEARQVQCLATNIYYETMASSLIDAMAVTDVVLNRVKHEKYPDTPCEVVHQSYLNDRGEPLLNKCQFSWYCDGKADEPQNAEAWERSINHAITMYTTGKWKGITEGSTHYHATYVSPNWAKSFTKIAQMGAHVFYRMEDGQL
;
A
#
# COMPACT_ATOMS: atom_id res chain seq x y z
N MET A 1 -67.99 57.23 23.46
CA MET A 1 -66.65 56.83 23.94
C MET A 1 -66.23 55.39 23.56
N LYS A 2 -67.17 54.45 23.34
CA LYS A 2 -66.86 53.02 23.10
C LYS A 2 -66.32 52.66 21.69
N LEU A 3 -66.74 53.34 20.61
CA LEU A 3 -66.30 53.01 19.25
C LEU A 3 -64.81 53.29 18.95
N LYS A 4 -64.25 54.39 19.47
CA LYS A 4 -62.83 54.74 19.26
C LYS A 4 -61.88 53.70 19.87
N HIS A 5 -62.25 53.08 20.99
CA HIS A 5 -61.46 52.05 21.64
C HIS A 5 -61.42 50.74 20.84
N ILE A 6 -62.53 50.38 20.18
CA ILE A 6 -62.62 49.18 19.33
C ILE A 6 -61.75 49.31 18.07
N ALA A 7 -61.74 50.50 17.44
CA ALA A 7 -60.92 50.76 16.26
C ALA A 7 -59.40 50.69 16.57
N ILE A 8 -58.98 51.19 17.74
CA ILE A 8 -57.59 51.11 18.20
C ILE A 8 -57.19 49.65 18.49
N MET A 9 -58.08 48.88 19.13
CA MET A 9 -57.85 47.45 19.40
C MET A 9 -57.71 46.63 18.11
N LEU A 10 -58.57 46.87 17.11
CA LEU A 10 -58.51 46.20 15.81
C LEU A 10 -57.25 46.58 15.02
N GLY A 11 -56.87 47.86 15.02
CA GLY A 11 -55.63 48.33 14.39
C GLY A 11 -54.37 47.69 15.00
N ASN A 12 -54.31 47.61 16.33
CA ASN A 12 -53.20 46.98 17.04
C ASN A 12 -53.10 45.46 16.76
N ALA A 13 -54.24 44.77 16.64
CA ALA A 13 -54.26 43.33 16.33
C ALA A 13 -53.70 43.02 14.93
N VAL A 14 -54.04 43.84 13.93
CA VAL A 14 -53.52 43.70 12.56
C VAL A 14 -52.02 43.97 12.51
N VAL A 15 -51.54 45.02 13.18
CA VAL A 15 -50.11 45.35 13.26
C VAL A 15 -49.31 44.23 13.91
N CYS A 16 -49.79 43.67 15.04
CA CYS A 16 -49.16 42.51 15.66
C CYS A 16 -49.11 41.27 14.75
N GLY A 17 -50.18 41.01 13.99
CA GLY A 17 -50.22 39.90 13.04
C GLY A 17 -49.18 40.03 11.92
N VAL A 18 -49.03 41.22 11.33
CA VAL A 18 -48.07 41.47 10.24
C VAL A 18 -46.63 41.35 10.74
N ILE A 19 -46.32 41.92 11.91
CA ILE A 19 -44.98 41.82 12.52
C ILE A 19 -44.65 40.36 12.87
N GLY A 20 -45.62 39.62 13.43
CA GLY A 20 -45.45 38.20 13.74
C GLY A 20 -45.19 37.33 12.51
N TYR A 21 -45.92 37.59 11.41
CA TYR A 21 -45.72 36.86 10.14
C TYR A 21 -44.35 37.15 9.51
N ALA A 22 -43.92 38.41 9.46
CA ALA A 22 -42.60 38.78 8.94
C ALA A 22 -41.45 38.18 9.78
N ALA A 23 -41.61 38.14 11.12
CA ALA A 23 -40.67 37.47 12.00
C ALA A 23 -40.63 35.95 11.76
N TYR A 24 -41.80 35.30 11.58
CA TYR A 24 -41.90 33.88 11.25
C TYR A 24 -41.19 33.53 9.93
N GLU A 25 -41.49 34.24 8.84
CA GLU A 25 -40.86 34.02 7.54
C GLU A 25 -39.33 34.23 7.61
N GLY A 26 -38.86 35.26 8.32
CA GLY A 26 -37.43 35.48 8.54
C GLY A 26 -36.74 34.33 9.29
N THR A 27 -37.38 33.79 10.34
CA THR A 27 -36.85 32.63 11.08
C THR A 27 -36.85 31.35 10.26
N LYS A 28 -37.85 31.15 9.39
CA LYS A 28 -37.95 29.99 8.51
C LYS A 28 -36.80 29.98 7.50
N VAL A 29 -36.55 31.09 6.81
CA VAL A 29 -35.46 31.24 5.83
C VAL A 29 -34.09 31.04 6.49
N ALA A 30 -33.90 31.55 7.71
CA ALA A 30 -32.65 31.36 8.43
C ALA A 30 -32.40 29.88 8.81
N THR A 31 -33.46 29.13 9.14
CA THR A 31 -33.40 27.70 9.47
C THR A 31 -33.10 26.87 8.23
N GLU A 32 -33.81 27.09 7.12
CA GLU A 32 -33.60 26.37 5.85
C GLU A 32 -32.16 26.55 5.33
N LYS A 33 -31.64 27.79 5.37
CA LYS A 33 -30.26 28.08 4.96
C LYS A 33 -29.23 27.43 5.88
N LYS A 34 -29.55 27.28 7.17
CA LYS A 34 -28.67 26.59 8.13
C LYS A 34 -28.63 25.09 7.85
N GLU A 35 -29.77 24.48 7.53
CA GLU A 35 -29.87 23.07 7.14
C GLU A 35 -29.08 22.79 5.85
N GLU A 36 -29.18 23.66 4.84
CA GLU A 36 -28.39 23.56 3.59
C GLU A 36 -26.88 23.64 3.84
N VAL A 37 -26.43 24.60 4.65
CA VAL A 37 -25.01 24.73 5.03
C VAL A 37 -24.53 23.51 5.80
N GLN A 38 -25.37 22.94 6.66
CA GLN A 38 -25.03 21.76 7.43
C GLN A 38 -24.93 20.51 6.54
N LEU A 39 -25.87 20.34 5.60
CA LEU A 39 -25.83 19.26 4.61
C LEU A 39 -24.54 19.32 3.77
N LEU A 40 -24.18 20.51 3.28
CA LEU A 40 -22.95 20.71 2.51
C LEU A 40 -21.69 20.41 3.35
N ALA A 41 -21.68 20.83 4.62
CA ALA A 41 -20.56 20.54 5.52
C ALA A 41 -20.42 19.03 5.79
N GLU A 42 -21.54 18.32 5.93
CA GLU A 42 -21.55 16.86 6.10
C GLU A 42 -21.08 16.14 4.83
N GLU A 43 -21.47 16.60 3.64
CA GLU A 43 -21.00 16.07 2.36
C GLU A 43 -19.47 16.23 2.19
N MET A 44 -18.95 17.43 2.43
CA MET A 44 -17.51 17.69 2.38
C MET A 44 -16.73 16.87 3.42
N ALA A 45 -17.28 16.70 4.63
CA ALA A 45 -16.67 15.87 5.65
C ALA A 45 -16.64 14.39 5.24
N ASN A 46 -17.69 13.92 4.58
CA ASN A 46 -17.77 12.57 4.04
C ASN A 46 -16.75 12.33 2.92
N GLU A 47 -16.59 13.28 1.99
CA GLU A 47 -15.56 13.21 0.94
C GLU A 47 -14.14 13.13 1.52
N LEU A 48 -13.83 13.99 2.50
CA LEU A 48 -12.53 13.96 3.18
C LEU A 48 -12.29 12.63 3.91
N ALA A 49 -13.32 12.10 4.56
CA ALA A 49 -13.22 10.81 5.25
C ALA A 49 -12.94 9.65 4.29
N ILE A 50 -13.58 9.66 3.10
CA ILE A 50 -13.33 8.67 2.05
C ILE A 50 -11.88 8.76 1.54
N GLU A 51 -11.37 9.97 1.32
CA GLU A 51 -9.98 10.18 0.89
C GLU A 51 -8.97 9.71 1.94
N GLN A 52 -9.19 10.07 3.21
CA GLN A 52 -8.32 9.64 4.31
C GLN A 52 -8.28 8.11 4.46
N GLU A 53 -9.43 7.46 4.30
CA GLU A 53 -9.51 6.00 4.33
C GLU A 53 -8.77 5.36 3.15
N ALA A 54 -8.90 5.92 1.95
CA ALA A 54 -8.16 5.44 0.78
C ALA A 54 -6.64 5.58 0.96
N ILE A 55 -6.17 6.70 1.54
CA ILE A 55 -4.75 6.90 1.87
C ILE A 55 -4.28 5.86 2.89
N ARG A 56 -5.06 5.62 3.95
CA ARG A 56 -4.74 4.62 4.99
C ARG A 56 -4.58 3.23 4.38
N VAL A 57 -5.54 2.79 3.56
CA VAL A 57 -5.51 1.49 2.89
C VAL A 57 -4.28 1.37 1.97
N ALA A 58 -3.95 2.41 1.21
CA ALA A 58 -2.77 2.43 0.36
C ALA A 58 -1.46 2.33 1.18
N GLN A 59 -1.37 3.02 2.31
CA GLN A 59 -0.21 2.97 3.19
C GLN A 59 -0.05 1.59 3.86
N GLU A 60 -1.16 0.95 4.25
CA GLU A 60 -1.15 -0.40 4.80
C GLU A 60 -0.68 -1.42 3.76
N GLU A 61 -1.13 -1.28 2.52
CA GLU A 61 -0.69 -2.13 1.42
C GLU A 61 0.79 -1.92 1.09
N GLU A 62 1.26 -0.67 1.02
CA GLU A 62 2.69 -0.36 0.84
C GLU A 62 3.54 -0.95 1.97
N ALA A 63 3.11 -0.80 3.23
CA ALA A 63 3.79 -1.37 4.38
C ALA A 63 3.87 -2.90 4.27
N ARG A 64 2.81 -3.56 3.80
CA ARG A 64 2.79 -5.01 3.55
C ARG A 64 3.81 -5.41 2.48
N GLN A 65 3.90 -4.66 1.38
CA GLN A 65 4.87 -4.94 0.31
C GLN A 65 6.32 -4.78 0.78
N VAL A 66 6.60 -3.73 1.56
CA VAL A 66 7.91 -3.51 2.18
C VAL A 66 8.24 -4.64 3.16
N GLN A 67 7.28 -5.10 3.96
CA GLN A 67 7.48 -6.21 4.89
C GLN A 67 7.88 -7.50 4.15
N CYS A 68 7.21 -7.85 3.05
CA CYS A 68 7.59 -9.02 2.23
C CYS A 68 9.02 -8.90 1.68
N LEU A 69 9.42 -7.72 1.21
CA LEU A 69 10.80 -7.48 0.77
C LEU A 69 11.80 -7.62 1.92
N ALA A 70 11.50 -7.06 3.09
CA ALA A 70 12.35 -7.17 4.27
C ALA A 70 12.53 -8.63 4.70
N THR A 71 11.44 -9.39 4.77
CA THR A 71 11.48 -10.83 5.10
C THR A 71 12.35 -11.58 4.11
N ASN A 72 12.18 -11.30 2.80
CA ASN A 72 12.99 -11.95 1.79
C ASN A 72 14.49 -11.60 1.91
N ILE A 73 14.83 -10.33 2.12
CA ILE A 73 16.23 -9.90 2.35
C ILE A 73 16.83 -10.62 3.55
N TYR A 74 16.08 -10.72 4.65
CA TYR A 74 16.51 -11.37 5.87
C TYR A 74 16.86 -12.83 5.62
N TYR A 75 15.95 -13.60 5.01
CA TYR A 75 16.17 -15.04 4.83
C TYR A 75 17.16 -15.36 3.71
N GLU A 76 17.20 -14.58 2.64
CA GLU A 76 18.12 -14.84 1.52
C GLU A 76 19.55 -14.41 1.83
N THR A 77 19.74 -13.35 2.63
CA THR A 77 21.08 -12.72 2.76
C THR A 77 21.51 -12.44 4.20
N MET A 78 20.61 -12.59 5.18
CA MET A 78 20.77 -12.12 6.57
C MET A 78 21.12 -10.63 6.69
N ALA A 79 20.89 -9.87 5.61
CA ALA A 79 21.42 -8.52 5.43
C ALA A 79 22.90 -8.41 5.83
N SER A 80 23.70 -9.45 5.55
CA SER A 80 25.12 -9.53 5.94
C SER A 80 26.04 -8.74 5.01
N SER A 81 25.61 -8.56 3.76
CA SER A 81 26.31 -7.82 2.72
C SER A 81 25.31 -6.90 2.03
N LEU A 82 25.59 -5.58 2.04
CA LEU A 82 24.70 -4.59 1.42
C LEU A 82 24.52 -4.86 -0.08
N ILE A 83 25.62 -5.17 -0.79
CA ILE A 83 25.56 -5.42 -2.24
C ILE A 83 24.71 -6.65 -2.57
N ASP A 84 24.80 -7.69 -1.75
CA ASP A 84 24.04 -8.93 -1.94
C ASP A 84 22.56 -8.73 -1.64
N ALA A 85 22.24 -8.09 -0.50
CA ALA A 85 20.88 -7.73 -0.11
C ALA A 85 20.20 -6.85 -1.18
N MET A 86 20.89 -5.83 -1.70
CA MET A 86 20.35 -4.96 -2.74
C MET A 86 20.17 -5.69 -4.07
N ALA A 87 21.09 -6.57 -4.44
CA ALA A 87 20.97 -7.35 -5.66
C ALA A 87 19.80 -8.35 -5.62
N VAL A 88 19.61 -9.08 -4.52
CA VAL A 88 18.44 -9.95 -4.31
C VAL A 88 17.14 -9.15 -4.37
N THR A 89 17.11 -7.98 -3.72
CA THR A 89 15.93 -7.09 -3.76
C THR A 89 15.64 -6.58 -5.18
N ASP A 90 16.68 -6.20 -5.92
CA ASP A 90 16.55 -5.74 -7.31
C ASP A 90 15.97 -6.84 -8.21
N VAL A 91 16.36 -8.11 -8.00
CA VAL A 91 15.74 -9.24 -8.71
C VAL A 91 14.24 -9.36 -8.43
N VAL A 92 13.80 -9.20 -7.17
CA VAL A 92 12.36 -9.20 -6.85
C VAL A 92 11.64 -8.09 -7.61
N LEU A 93 12.21 -6.88 -7.63
CA LEU A 93 11.60 -5.73 -8.29
C LEU A 93 11.68 -5.80 -9.82
N ASN A 94 12.67 -6.48 -10.38
CA ASN A 94 12.73 -6.79 -11.81
C ASN A 94 11.65 -7.80 -12.19
N ARG A 95 11.40 -8.81 -11.34
CA ARG A 95 10.27 -9.74 -11.54
C ARG A 95 8.93 -9.02 -11.53
N VAL A 96 8.70 -8.13 -10.56
CA VAL A 96 7.47 -7.30 -10.50
C VAL A 96 7.22 -6.53 -11.81
N LYS A 97 8.27 -6.13 -12.53
CA LYS A 97 8.15 -5.41 -13.81
C LYS A 97 7.98 -6.33 -15.02
N HIS A 98 8.26 -7.61 -14.89
CA HIS A 98 8.35 -8.53 -16.00
C HIS A 98 7.06 -9.35 -16.11
N GLU A 99 6.47 -9.37 -17.31
CA GLU A 99 5.19 -10.05 -17.66
C GLU A 99 5.07 -11.54 -17.28
N LYS A 100 6.18 -12.23 -16.97
CA LYS A 100 6.20 -13.66 -16.62
C LYS A 100 6.00 -13.89 -15.11
N TYR A 101 5.97 -12.83 -14.32
CA TYR A 101 5.91 -12.88 -12.86
C TYR A 101 4.74 -12.04 -12.33
N PRO A 102 4.35 -12.25 -11.06
CA PRO A 102 3.32 -11.42 -10.41
C PRO A 102 3.70 -9.94 -10.29
N ASP A 103 2.69 -9.09 -10.17
CA ASP A 103 2.82 -7.63 -10.24
C ASP A 103 3.10 -6.96 -8.88
N THR A 104 3.25 -7.75 -7.81
CA THR A 104 3.56 -7.21 -6.47
C THR A 104 4.72 -7.94 -5.79
N PRO A 105 5.53 -7.23 -4.97
CA PRO A 105 6.62 -7.84 -4.21
C PRO A 105 6.18 -9.05 -3.38
N CYS A 106 5.07 -8.96 -2.66
CA CYS A 106 4.57 -10.06 -1.84
C CYS A 106 4.19 -11.29 -2.67
N GLU A 107 3.57 -11.12 -3.84
CA GLU A 107 3.23 -12.25 -4.70
C GLU A 107 4.47 -12.89 -5.32
N VAL A 108 5.47 -12.09 -5.71
CA VAL A 108 6.76 -12.62 -6.19
C VAL A 108 7.48 -13.40 -5.09
N VAL A 109 7.53 -12.85 -3.87
CA VAL A 109 8.18 -13.48 -2.71
C VAL A 109 7.48 -14.79 -2.30
N HIS A 110 6.15 -14.85 -2.37
CA HIS A 110 5.39 -16.05 -2.01
C HIS A 110 5.04 -16.95 -3.20
N GLN A 111 5.64 -16.72 -4.38
CA GLN A 111 5.39 -17.53 -5.56
C GLN A 111 5.79 -18.99 -5.30
N SER A 112 4.82 -19.90 -5.44
CA SER A 112 4.95 -21.30 -5.02
C SER A 112 4.05 -22.22 -5.84
N TYR A 113 4.41 -23.51 -5.91
CA TYR A 113 3.48 -24.53 -6.36
C TYR A 113 2.57 -24.93 -5.20
N LEU A 114 1.25 -24.95 -5.43
CA LEU A 114 0.26 -25.24 -4.40
C LEU A 114 -0.25 -26.69 -4.51
N ASN A 115 -0.68 -27.26 -3.37
CA ASN A 115 -1.45 -28.51 -3.34
C ASN A 115 -2.94 -28.27 -3.61
N ASP A 116 -3.74 -29.34 -3.61
CA ASP A 116 -5.21 -29.26 -3.85
C ASP A 116 -5.98 -28.43 -2.80
N ARG A 117 -5.33 -28.07 -1.68
CA ARG A 117 -5.90 -27.24 -0.61
C ARG A 117 -5.46 -25.78 -0.68
N GLY A 118 -4.65 -25.41 -1.69
CA GLY A 118 -4.09 -24.08 -1.83
C GLY A 118 -2.89 -23.80 -0.92
N GLU A 119 -2.26 -24.84 -0.36
CA GLU A 119 -1.10 -24.69 0.52
C GLU A 119 0.20 -24.87 -0.28
N PRO A 120 1.27 -24.11 0.00
CA PRO A 120 2.55 -24.26 -0.67
C PRO A 120 3.15 -25.67 -0.49
N LEU A 121 3.63 -26.24 -1.58
CA LEU A 121 4.34 -27.52 -1.59
C LEU A 121 5.76 -27.35 -1.04
N LEU A 122 6.17 -28.26 -0.15
CA LEU A 122 7.49 -28.25 0.47
C LEU A 122 8.60 -28.24 -0.59
N ASN A 123 9.56 -27.31 -0.45
CA ASN A 123 10.68 -27.11 -1.37
C ASN A 123 10.29 -26.83 -2.84
N LYS A 124 9.09 -26.32 -3.08
CA LYS A 124 8.57 -25.97 -4.42
C LYS A 124 8.21 -24.49 -4.51
N CYS A 125 9.09 -23.64 -4.00
CA CYS A 125 8.85 -22.21 -3.91
C CYS A 125 10.00 -21.41 -4.50
N GLN A 126 9.67 -20.19 -4.93
CA GLN A 126 10.62 -19.31 -5.58
C GLN A 126 11.74 -18.89 -4.62
N PHE A 127 11.40 -18.67 -3.35
CA PHE A 127 12.34 -18.46 -2.26
C PHE A 127 12.19 -19.62 -1.28
N SER A 128 13.29 -20.27 -0.92
CA SER A 128 13.23 -21.57 -0.24
C SER A 128 12.67 -21.48 1.16
N TRP A 129 12.90 -20.36 1.86
CA TRP A 129 12.45 -20.15 3.23
C TRP A 129 10.92 -20.24 3.35
N TYR A 130 10.17 -19.75 2.36
CA TYR A 130 8.71 -19.75 2.42
C TYR A 130 8.09 -21.15 2.48
N CYS A 131 8.80 -22.17 2.01
CA CYS A 131 8.29 -23.54 1.91
C CYS A 131 9.25 -24.57 2.48
N ASP A 132 10.07 -24.17 3.45
CA ASP A 132 10.97 -25.08 4.17
C ASP A 132 10.30 -25.73 5.40
N GLY A 133 9.07 -25.32 5.72
CA GLY A 133 8.29 -25.83 6.85
C GLY A 133 8.68 -25.24 8.21
N LYS A 134 9.48 -24.17 8.24
CA LYS A 134 9.85 -23.44 9.45
C LYS A 134 8.99 -22.19 9.64
N ALA A 135 9.16 -21.53 10.78
CA ALA A 135 8.49 -20.26 11.06
C ALA A 135 9.23 -19.11 10.37
N ASP A 136 8.45 -18.24 9.74
CA ASP A 136 8.93 -17.05 9.01
C ASP A 136 9.13 -15.81 9.92
N GLU A 137 9.33 -16.04 11.22
CA GLU A 137 9.62 -14.98 12.21
C GLU A 137 11.14 -14.75 12.32
N PRO A 138 11.66 -13.55 11.98
CA PRO A 138 13.08 -13.22 12.09
C PRO A 138 13.60 -13.34 13.53
N GLN A 139 14.63 -14.16 13.75
CA GLN A 139 15.18 -14.41 15.10
C GLN A 139 16.40 -13.54 15.46
N ASN A 140 16.96 -12.82 14.48
CA ASN A 140 18.12 -11.95 14.67
C ASN A 140 17.69 -10.49 14.47
N ALA A 141 17.56 -9.76 15.58
CA ALA A 141 17.05 -8.39 15.59
C ALA A 141 17.88 -7.41 14.73
N GLU A 142 19.21 -7.53 14.75
CA GLU A 142 20.09 -6.61 14.02
C GLU A 142 20.01 -6.84 12.50
N ALA A 143 20.03 -8.10 12.09
CA ALA A 143 19.82 -8.45 10.68
C ALA A 143 18.41 -8.08 10.21
N TRP A 144 17.41 -8.22 11.07
CA TRP A 144 16.03 -7.84 10.77
C TRP A 144 15.88 -6.33 10.57
N GLU A 145 16.41 -5.52 11.48
CA GLU A 145 16.41 -4.05 11.36
C GLU A 145 17.10 -3.59 10.06
N ARG A 146 18.27 -4.16 9.74
CA ARG A 146 18.94 -3.87 8.46
C ARG A 146 18.07 -4.23 7.27
N SER A 147 17.40 -5.39 7.31
CA SER A 147 16.53 -5.86 6.22
C SER A 147 15.34 -4.92 5.99
N ILE A 148 14.72 -4.42 7.06
CA ILE A 148 13.65 -3.40 6.98
C ILE A 148 14.19 -2.12 6.33
N ASN A 149 15.31 -1.59 6.82
CA ASN A 149 15.89 -0.35 6.28
C ASN A 149 16.25 -0.47 4.80
N HIS A 150 16.78 -1.62 4.42
CA HIS A 150 17.10 -1.99 3.03
C HIS A 150 15.85 -2.04 2.14
N ALA A 151 14.80 -2.72 2.59
CA ALA A 151 13.52 -2.80 1.89
C ALA A 151 12.88 -1.41 1.70
N ILE A 152 12.76 -0.62 2.78
CA ILE A 152 12.20 0.75 2.72
C ILE A 152 12.99 1.60 1.74
N THR A 153 14.32 1.60 1.84
CA THR A 153 15.17 2.42 0.97
C THR A 153 14.98 2.05 -0.50
N MET A 154 15.03 0.76 -0.82
CA MET A 154 14.89 0.28 -2.19
C MET A 154 13.48 0.58 -2.75
N TYR A 155 12.44 0.35 -1.95
CA TYR A 155 11.05 0.51 -2.37
C TYR A 155 10.70 1.98 -2.65
N THR A 156 10.98 2.85 -1.67
CA THR A 156 10.57 4.27 -1.70
C THR A 156 11.46 5.16 -2.55
N THR A 157 12.78 4.93 -2.56
CA THR A 157 13.74 5.82 -3.25
C THR A 157 14.26 5.24 -4.56
N GLY A 158 14.20 3.91 -4.73
CA GLY A 158 14.78 3.24 -5.89
C GLY A 158 16.31 3.31 -5.98
N LYS A 159 17.02 3.72 -4.91
CA LYS A 159 18.47 4.01 -4.90
C LYS A 159 19.37 2.95 -5.54
N TRP A 160 18.99 1.67 -5.50
CA TRP A 160 19.80 0.55 -6.00
C TRP A 160 19.12 -0.25 -7.12
N LYS A 161 18.02 0.27 -7.68
CA LYS A 161 17.35 -0.39 -8.81
C LYS A 161 18.29 -0.43 -10.02
N GLY A 162 18.35 -1.58 -10.68
CA GLY A 162 19.18 -1.83 -11.86
C GLY A 162 20.61 -2.29 -11.55
N ILE A 163 20.97 -2.47 -10.27
CA ILE A 163 22.31 -2.96 -9.88
C ILE A 163 22.63 -4.35 -10.44
N THR A 164 21.60 -5.12 -10.78
CA THR A 164 21.75 -6.45 -11.38
C THR A 164 21.54 -6.46 -12.90
N GLU A 165 21.54 -5.28 -13.53
CA GLU A 165 21.32 -5.11 -14.98
C GLU A 165 20.08 -5.83 -15.51
N GLY A 166 19.00 -5.88 -14.73
CA GLY A 166 17.76 -6.54 -15.11
C GLY A 166 17.74 -8.06 -14.89
N SER A 167 18.60 -8.57 -14.00
CA SER A 167 18.57 -9.97 -13.58
C SER A 167 17.21 -10.34 -13.00
N THR A 168 16.70 -11.52 -13.37
CA THR A 168 15.48 -12.13 -12.82
C THR A 168 15.77 -13.43 -12.08
N HIS A 169 17.02 -13.87 -12.08
CA HIS A 169 17.45 -15.14 -11.52
C HIS A 169 18.75 -14.98 -10.73
N TYR A 170 18.88 -15.75 -9.67
CA TYR A 170 20.16 -15.95 -9.01
C TYR A 170 20.21 -17.33 -8.37
N HIS A 171 21.41 -17.77 -7.99
CA HIS A 171 21.60 -18.92 -7.13
C HIS A 171 22.76 -18.67 -6.18
N ALA A 172 22.75 -19.33 -5.02
CA ALA A 172 23.89 -19.31 -4.12
C ALA A 172 25.12 -19.99 -4.77
N THR A 173 26.33 -19.57 -4.42
CA THR A 173 27.58 -20.06 -5.03
C THR A 173 27.81 -21.56 -4.88
N TYR A 174 27.17 -22.18 -3.88
CA TYR A 174 27.24 -23.63 -3.61
C TYR A 174 26.16 -24.45 -4.33
N VAL A 175 25.33 -23.81 -5.17
CA VAL A 175 24.29 -24.47 -6.01
C VAL A 175 24.70 -24.38 -7.49
N SER A 176 24.39 -25.42 -8.27
CA SER A 176 24.66 -25.45 -9.72
C SER A 176 23.39 -25.83 -10.50
N PRO A 177 22.53 -24.85 -10.83
CA PRO A 177 21.28 -25.13 -11.53
C PRO A 177 21.52 -25.28 -13.04
N ASN A 178 20.78 -26.19 -13.68
CA ASN A 178 20.90 -26.43 -15.12
C ASN A 178 20.49 -25.21 -15.97
N TRP A 179 19.52 -24.42 -15.50
CA TRP A 179 19.03 -23.23 -16.21
C TRP A 179 20.09 -22.13 -16.34
N ALA A 180 21.11 -22.10 -15.49
CA ALA A 180 22.13 -21.04 -15.51
C ALA A 180 22.93 -21.03 -16.83
N LYS A 181 22.99 -22.16 -17.55
CA LYS A 181 23.63 -22.26 -18.87
C LYS A 181 22.86 -21.56 -19.99
N SER A 182 21.58 -21.29 -19.77
CA SER A 182 20.68 -20.69 -20.76
C SER A 182 20.57 -19.18 -20.62
N PHE A 183 21.13 -18.57 -19.56
CA PHE A 183 20.98 -17.16 -19.22
C PHE A 183 22.32 -16.43 -19.20
N THR A 184 22.28 -15.12 -19.40
CA THR A 184 23.46 -14.25 -19.34
C THR A 184 23.87 -14.07 -17.89
N LYS A 185 25.06 -14.56 -17.51
CA LYS A 185 25.65 -14.30 -16.19
C LYS A 185 26.03 -12.83 -16.09
N ILE A 186 25.48 -12.13 -15.09
CA ILE A 186 25.74 -10.70 -14.85
C ILE A 186 26.96 -10.55 -13.94
N ALA A 187 26.83 -10.95 -12.68
CA ALA A 187 27.89 -10.82 -11.69
C ALA A 187 27.66 -11.78 -10.51
N GLN A 188 28.71 -11.94 -9.69
CA GLN A 188 28.57 -12.49 -8.34
C GLN A 188 28.59 -11.32 -7.36
N MET A 189 27.58 -11.24 -6.49
CA MET A 189 27.47 -10.23 -5.43
C MET A 189 27.24 -10.97 -4.13
N GLY A 190 28.22 -10.90 -3.22
CA GLY A 190 28.21 -11.71 -2.00
C GLY A 190 28.19 -13.22 -2.30
N ALA A 191 27.20 -13.90 -1.72
CA ALA A 191 27.04 -15.35 -1.83
C ALA A 191 26.21 -15.77 -3.05
N HIS A 192 25.72 -14.83 -3.86
CA HIS A 192 24.83 -15.11 -4.99
C HIS A 192 25.44 -14.75 -6.34
N VAL A 193 25.10 -15.55 -7.36
CA VAL A 193 25.44 -15.32 -8.76
C VAL A 193 24.16 -14.99 -9.53
N PHE A 194 24.14 -13.86 -10.23
CA PHE A 194 22.96 -13.26 -10.85
C PHE A 194 22.94 -13.45 -12.37
N TYR A 195 21.74 -13.66 -12.93
CA TYR A 195 21.53 -14.01 -14.33
C TYR A 195 20.30 -13.29 -14.92
N ARG A 196 20.48 -12.78 -16.14
CA ARG A 196 19.42 -12.18 -16.95
C ARG A 196 18.94 -13.13 -18.04
N MET A 197 17.62 -13.26 -18.16
CA MET A 197 16.98 -13.87 -19.32
C MET A 197 16.99 -12.88 -20.48
N GLU A 198 17.33 -13.31 -21.69
CA GLU A 198 17.37 -12.43 -22.87
C GLU A 198 16.01 -12.36 -23.61
N ASP A 199 15.01 -13.14 -23.17
CA ASP A 199 13.74 -13.34 -23.89
C ASP A 199 12.58 -12.46 -23.40
N GLY A 200 12.87 -11.36 -22.70
CA GLY A 200 11.86 -10.39 -22.27
C GLY A 200 12.50 -9.07 -21.85
N GLN A 201 12.12 -7.98 -22.51
CA GLN A 201 12.46 -6.63 -22.07
C GLN A 201 11.75 -6.36 -20.73
N LEU A 202 12.47 -5.80 -19.76
CA LEU A 202 11.85 -5.16 -18.58
C LEU A 202 11.09 -3.90 -18.97
#